data_AF-A0A0F3KA41-F1
#
_entry.id   AF-A0A0F3KA41-F1
#
_cell.length_a   1.000
_cell.length_b   1.000
_cell.length_c   1.000
_cell.angle_alpha   90.00
_cell.angle_beta   90.00
_cell.angle_gamma   90.00
#
_symmetry.space_group_name_H-M   'P 1'
#
loop_
_entity.id
_entity.type
_entity.pdbx_description
1 polymer ?
#
loop_
_entity_poly.entity_id
_entity_poly.type
_entity_poly.pdbx_seq_one_letter_code
_entity_poly.pdbx_strand_id
1 'polypeptide(L)'
;MPSSLDPRRRTAIYTLAGFIAGALLSAGVLGFGPRPVVTGIGVVEPATAASSAAAATRAAAGKPGKDAKPTAPAPTASTTPAPAATTADADADDGGMQLDMDSWPQDAPTPEQVFVAQPEALRVALARLAKRTPGKPNVYAIAFGADGSEDVFRNEAEYLDQVVATRFGSPNHTVVLENNPATLATRPLASWTNLEGAVDGLAKVMNPKEDILLVYLATHGGSDHSLLVDMDPIPLDQLDPDGLSQILSKHDFRWKVVVVNACYSGGFLPKLKGDGTLVMSSARTDRTSFGCGTDSDITYFGHAWLADGLNATPDFIAAFDKAKVEISAWEKKDAVTPSEPQIDIGAGIADKLKAWEKVAKIGPAVPFKPAGNTTPH
;
A
#
# COMPACT_ATOMS: atom_id res chain seq x y z
N MET A 1 -9.86 26.05 -16.85
CA MET A 1 -10.40 26.96 -15.81
C MET A 1 -9.45 26.93 -14.63
N PRO A 2 -9.40 27.95 -13.74
CA PRO A 2 -8.66 27.82 -12.48
C PRO A 2 -9.24 26.66 -11.67
N SER A 3 -8.38 25.76 -11.17
CA SER A 3 -8.82 24.75 -10.23
C SER A 3 -9.13 25.43 -8.89
N SER A 4 -10.41 25.47 -8.50
CA SER A 4 -10.76 25.75 -7.12
C SER A 4 -10.31 24.55 -6.28
N LEU A 5 -9.45 24.79 -5.29
CA LEU A 5 -8.99 23.77 -4.36
C LEU A 5 -10.19 23.18 -3.60
N ASP A 6 -10.64 22.00 -4.02
CA ASP A 6 -11.66 21.25 -3.30
C ASP A 6 -11.04 20.79 -1.96
N PRO A 7 -11.58 21.20 -0.79
CA PRO A 7 -10.97 20.90 0.50
C PRO A 7 -10.87 19.40 0.79
N ARG A 8 -11.66 18.56 0.11
CA ARG A 8 -11.56 17.09 0.22
C ARG A 8 -10.17 16.56 -0.17
N ARG A 9 -9.52 17.17 -1.18
CA ARG A 9 -8.20 16.76 -1.72
C ARG A 9 -7.05 16.77 -0.70
N ARG A 10 -7.21 17.51 0.41
CA ARG A 10 -6.17 17.73 1.44
C ARG A 10 -6.44 17.03 2.77
N THR A 11 -7.57 16.33 2.91
CA THR A 11 -8.07 15.91 4.23
C THR A 11 -7.70 14.46 4.53
N ALA A 12 -6.44 14.21 4.93
CA ALA A 12 -5.98 12.89 5.40
C ALA A 12 -4.94 12.90 6.56
N ILE A 13 -4.34 14.06 6.89
CA ILE A 13 -3.14 14.18 7.75
C ILE A 13 -3.29 13.63 9.20
N TYR A 14 -4.49 13.31 9.67
CA TYR A 14 -4.76 13.02 11.09
C TYR A 14 -5.33 11.62 11.42
N THR A 15 -5.15 10.60 10.57
CA THR A 15 -5.62 9.23 10.86
C THR A 15 -4.57 8.12 10.86
N LEU A 16 -3.30 8.37 10.49
CA LEU A 16 -2.26 7.33 10.48
C LEU A 16 -1.79 6.90 11.89
N ALA A 17 -1.95 7.77 12.91
CA ALA A 17 -1.55 7.52 14.29
C ALA A 17 -2.24 6.30 14.96
N GLY A 18 -3.29 5.74 14.36
CA GLY A 18 -3.97 4.54 14.86
C GLY A 18 -3.28 3.21 14.53
N PHE A 19 -2.45 3.13 13.49
CA PHE A 19 -2.01 1.84 12.94
C PHE A 19 -0.88 1.15 13.73
N ILE A 20 0.05 1.93 14.31
CA ILE A 20 1.22 1.39 15.04
C ILE A 20 0.82 0.55 16.27
N ALA A 21 -0.32 0.84 16.89
CA ALA A 21 -0.80 0.12 18.08
C ALA A 21 -1.37 -1.28 17.79
N GLY A 22 -1.77 -1.58 16.56
CA GLY A 22 -2.48 -2.82 16.21
C GLY A 22 -1.60 -4.06 16.10
N ALA A 23 -0.39 -3.92 15.55
CA ALA A 23 0.47 -5.07 15.19
C ALA A 23 1.18 -5.72 16.38
N LEU A 24 1.51 -4.95 17.43
CA LEU A 24 2.38 -5.40 18.52
C LEU A 24 1.70 -6.26 19.60
N LEU A 25 0.37 -6.32 19.63
CA LEU A 25 -0.37 -7.03 20.69
C LEU A 25 -0.57 -8.54 20.44
N SER A 26 -0.34 -9.04 19.22
CA SER A 26 -0.56 -10.45 18.86
C SER A 26 0.64 -11.38 19.13
N ALA A 27 1.83 -10.83 19.35
CA ALA A 27 3.06 -11.60 19.61
C ALA A 27 3.31 -11.93 21.10
N GLY A 28 2.43 -11.50 22.00
CA GLY A 28 2.74 -11.34 23.43
C GLY A 28 2.55 -12.56 24.35
N VAL A 29 1.78 -13.59 23.97
CA VAL A 29 1.45 -14.72 24.87
C VAL A 29 1.33 -16.06 24.13
N LEU A 30 2.39 -16.88 24.18
CA LEU A 30 2.30 -18.37 24.16
C LEU A 30 3.66 -19.04 24.48
N GLY A 31 4.16 -18.82 25.70
CA GLY A 31 5.34 -19.51 26.24
C GLY A 31 4.95 -20.56 27.30
N PHE A 32 5.71 -21.65 27.36
CA PHE A 32 5.63 -22.76 28.36
C PHE A 32 4.41 -23.71 28.27
N GLY A 33 4.51 -24.67 27.34
CA GLY A 33 3.96 -26.03 27.51
C GLY A 33 5.12 -27.04 27.69
N PRO A 34 4.97 -28.13 28.46
CA PRO A 34 6.05 -29.09 28.73
C PRO A 34 6.33 -30.02 27.55
N ARG A 35 7.58 -30.52 27.46
CA ARG A 35 8.02 -31.50 26.46
C ARG A 35 7.40 -32.89 26.70
N PRO A 36 7.08 -33.68 25.65
CA PRO A 36 6.64 -35.06 25.80
C PRO A 36 7.77 -35.98 26.29
N VAL A 37 7.41 -36.99 27.07
CA VAL A 37 8.30 -38.08 27.51
C VAL A 37 8.15 -39.27 26.56
N VAL A 38 9.26 -39.92 26.21
CA VAL A 38 9.27 -41.12 25.35
C VAL A 38 8.66 -42.32 26.09
N THR A 39 7.74 -43.03 25.43
CA THR A 39 7.10 -44.22 25.97
C THR A 39 8.01 -45.46 25.91
N GLY A 40 8.31 -46.03 27.08
CA GLY A 40 8.85 -47.39 27.21
C GLY A 40 7.73 -48.42 27.31
N ILE A 41 7.96 -49.64 26.81
CA ILE A 41 6.98 -50.73 26.80
C ILE A 41 6.95 -51.41 28.18
N GLY A 42 5.76 -51.60 28.75
CA GLY A 42 5.51 -52.37 29.97
C GLY A 42 4.04 -52.77 30.07
N VAL A 43 3.76 -54.00 30.53
CA VAL A 43 2.42 -54.61 30.57
C VAL A 43 1.95 -54.77 32.02
N VAL A 44 0.65 -54.59 32.27
CA VAL A 44 -0.26 -55.34 33.18
C VAL A 44 -1.47 -54.45 33.56
N GLU A 45 -2.59 -55.11 33.88
CA GLU A 45 -3.96 -54.57 33.96
C GLU A 45 -4.39 -54.20 35.43
N PRO A 46 -5.66 -53.91 35.79
CA PRO A 46 -5.99 -52.60 36.36
C PRO A 46 -6.58 -52.60 37.78
N ALA A 47 -6.69 -51.42 38.40
CA ALA A 47 -7.54 -51.20 39.59
C ALA A 47 -8.11 -49.76 39.68
N THR A 48 -9.40 -49.71 40.04
CA THR A 48 -10.21 -48.63 40.66
C THR A 48 -9.47 -47.38 41.17
N ALA A 49 -9.80 -46.13 40.80
CA ALA A 49 -11.07 -45.37 40.90
C ALA A 49 -11.33 -44.70 42.28
N ALA A 50 -11.96 -43.49 42.24
CA ALA A 50 -12.37 -42.63 43.37
C ALA A 50 -11.24 -41.99 44.23
N SER A 51 -11.43 -40.86 44.95
CA SER A 51 -12.35 -39.69 44.84
C SER A 51 -11.90 -38.61 45.86
N SER A 52 -12.54 -37.43 45.87
CA SER A 52 -12.35 -36.26 46.78
C SER A 52 -10.97 -35.55 46.71
N ALA A 53 -10.79 -34.22 46.71
CA ALA A 53 -11.64 -33.02 46.92
C ALA A 53 -12.06 -32.67 48.37
N ALA A 54 -11.44 -31.61 48.94
CA ALA A 54 -12.08 -30.54 49.74
C ALA A 54 -11.08 -29.47 50.23
N ALA A 55 -11.54 -28.21 50.34
CA ALA A 55 -11.13 -27.10 51.24
C ALA A 55 -9.62 -26.70 51.37
N ALA A 56 -9.18 -25.43 51.42
CA ALA A 56 -9.68 -24.21 52.11
C ALA A 56 -9.59 -24.31 53.66
N THR A 57 -9.22 -23.30 54.46
CA THR A 57 -9.14 -21.83 54.23
C THR A 57 -8.32 -21.12 55.34
N ARG A 58 -7.69 -19.96 55.07
CA ARG A 58 -7.35 -18.84 56.02
C ARG A 58 -6.37 -19.15 57.20
N ALA A 59 -5.71 -18.19 57.89
CA ALA A 59 -5.31 -16.79 57.63
C ALA A 59 -4.30 -16.26 58.70
N ALA A 60 -3.84 -15.00 58.54
CA ALA A 60 -3.41 -14.03 59.57
C ALA A 60 -1.96 -14.02 60.17
N ALA A 61 -1.14 -13.09 59.62
CA ALA A 61 -0.42 -11.98 60.28
C ALA A 61 0.58 -12.15 61.48
N GLY A 62 1.77 -11.53 61.35
CA GLY A 62 2.75 -11.24 62.42
C GLY A 62 3.89 -10.28 62.01
N LYS A 63 4.42 -9.46 62.93
CA LYS A 63 5.47 -8.39 62.78
C LYS A 63 5.93 -7.95 64.22
N PRO A 64 6.87 -6.99 64.49
CA PRO A 64 7.86 -6.25 63.68
C PRO A 64 9.29 -6.03 64.33
N GLY A 65 10.18 -5.24 63.69
CA GLY A 65 11.37 -4.53 64.22
C GLY A 65 12.10 -3.77 63.07
N LYS A 66 12.60 -2.51 63.08
CA LYS A 66 13.36 -1.63 64.04
C LYS A 66 14.88 -1.93 64.07
N ASP A 67 15.85 -0.98 64.05
CA ASP A 67 15.92 0.47 64.39
C ASP A 67 16.72 1.37 63.36
N ALA A 68 17.16 2.60 63.69
CA ALA A 68 17.76 3.58 62.73
C ALA A 68 18.69 4.74 63.27
N LYS A 69 19.64 5.21 62.43
CA LYS A 69 20.42 6.51 62.41
C LYS A 69 21.31 6.87 63.64
N PRO A 70 22.05 8.02 63.73
CA PRO A 70 22.23 9.24 62.90
C PRO A 70 23.57 9.25 62.08
N THR A 71 24.38 10.29 61.74
CA THR A 71 24.52 11.75 62.04
C THR A 71 25.34 12.48 60.92
N ALA A 72 25.58 13.81 60.99
CA ALA A 72 26.50 14.65 60.14
C ALA A 72 27.03 15.87 60.96
N PRO A 73 28.10 16.62 60.55
CA PRO A 73 27.92 17.91 59.83
C PRO A 73 29.12 18.40 58.94
N ALA A 74 29.05 19.65 58.44
CA ALA A 74 30.11 20.47 57.77
C ALA A 74 30.44 21.73 58.67
N PRO A 75 31.07 22.88 58.27
CA PRO A 75 31.50 23.43 56.95
C PRO A 75 32.85 24.21 56.90
N THR A 76 33.20 24.84 55.76
CA THR A 76 33.98 26.10 55.60
C THR A 76 33.74 26.74 54.20
N ALA A 77 34.12 28.01 53.97
CA ALA A 77 33.75 28.79 52.78
C ALA A 77 34.87 29.72 52.23
N SER A 78 34.71 30.19 50.98
CA SER A 78 35.46 31.29 50.34
C SER A 78 34.61 31.99 49.25
N THR A 79 34.90 33.26 48.97
CA THR A 79 34.06 34.24 48.23
C THR A 79 34.97 35.25 47.52
N THR A 80 34.68 35.96 46.40
CA THR A 80 33.50 36.20 45.51
C THR A 80 34.07 36.86 44.19
N PRO A 81 33.32 37.30 43.15
CA PRO A 81 31.88 37.58 43.00
C PRO A 81 31.24 37.01 41.70
N ALA A 82 30.19 37.65 41.18
CA ALA A 82 29.59 37.51 39.85
C ALA A 82 29.48 38.90 39.17
N PRO A 83 29.00 38.99 37.91
CA PRO A 83 27.61 39.41 37.68
C PRO A 83 26.92 38.61 36.54
N ALA A 84 25.59 38.60 36.38
CA ALA A 84 24.46 38.94 37.26
C ALA A 84 23.29 37.99 36.92
N ALA A 85 22.26 37.91 37.76
CA ALA A 85 21.17 36.93 37.62
C ALA A 85 19.86 37.51 37.06
N THR A 86 18.91 36.61 36.76
CA THR A 86 17.55 36.82 36.22
C THR A 86 17.48 37.19 34.73
N THR A 87 16.48 36.74 33.96
CA THR A 87 15.22 36.05 34.34
C THR A 87 15.10 34.62 33.82
N ALA A 88 14.30 33.79 34.51
CA ALA A 88 13.63 32.64 33.93
C ALA A 88 12.28 33.09 33.33
N ASP A 89 11.45 32.13 32.91
CA ASP A 89 10.08 32.32 32.39
C ASP A 89 9.97 33.06 31.04
N ALA A 90 10.03 32.29 29.95
CA ALA A 90 8.91 32.16 29.02
C ALA A 90 9.18 31.01 28.03
N ASP A 91 8.25 30.05 27.94
CA ASP A 91 8.21 29.11 26.83
C ASP A 91 7.81 29.87 25.55
N ALA A 92 8.79 30.17 24.71
CA ALA A 92 8.56 30.60 23.34
C ALA A 92 8.38 29.36 22.46
N ASP A 93 7.15 28.89 22.36
CA ASP A 93 6.70 27.87 21.40
C ASP A 93 6.77 28.43 19.98
N ASP A 94 8.00 28.59 19.46
CA ASP A 94 8.24 28.77 18.04
C ASP A 94 8.01 27.43 17.35
N GLY A 95 6.73 27.11 17.11
CA GLY A 95 6.24 25.93 16.42
C GLY A 95 6.60 25.90 14.93
N GLY A 96 7.85 26.21 14.60
CA GLY A 96 8.44 25.95 13.30
C GLY A 96 8.31 24.47 12.98
N MET A 97 7.59 24.16 11.91
CA MET A 97 7.54 22.81 11.36
C MET A 97 8.93 22.44 10.87
N GLN A 98 9.71 21.80 11.75
CA GLN A 98 10.87 21.03 11.37
C GLN A 98 10.35 19.82 10.57
N LEU A 99 10.25 20.00 9.26
CA LEU A 99 9.97 18.92 8.31
C LEU A 99 10.99 17.80 8.55
N ASP A 100 10.53 16.56 8.60
CA ASP A 100 11.36 15.40 8.96
C ASP A 100 12.23 14.95 7.77
N MET A 101 13.16 15.83 7.40
CA MET A 101 14.08 15.66 6.28
C MET A 101 15.10 14.54 6.50
N ASP A 102 15.16 13.95 7.70
CA ASP A 102 16.01 12.79 8.01
C ASP A 102 15.54 11.53 7.23
N SER A 103 14.31 11.54 6.73
CA SER A 103 13.74 10.53 5.83
C SER A 103 14.14 10.67 4.35
N TRP A 104 14.54 11.87 3.90
CA TRP A 104 14.82 12.14 2.49
C TRP A 104 16.25 11.74 2.09
N PRO A 105 16.49 11.10 0.92
CA PRO A 105 17.84 10.69 0.54
C PRO A 105 18.74 11.91 0.30
N GLN A 106 19.91 11.93 0.96
CA GLN A 106 20.86 13.04 0.90
C GLN A 106 21.42 13.26 -0.52
N ASP A 107 21.50 12.20 -1.33
CA ASP A 107 22.00 12.22 -2.71
C ASP A 107 20.88 12.37 -3.78
N ALA A 108 19.63 12.58 -3.36
CA ALA A 108 18.50 12.84 -4.26
C ALA A 108 18.34 14.35 -4.56
N PRO A 109 17.63 14.72 -5.66
CA PRO A 109 17.18 16.10 -5.84
C PRO A 109 16.28 16.54 -4.67
N THR A 110 16.24 17.83 -4.36
CA THR A 110 15.40 18.34 -3.26
C THR A 110 13.91 18.15 -3.56
N PRO A 111 13.02 18.11 -2.55
CA PRO A 111 11.57 18.02 -2.75
C PRO A 111 11.01 19.07 -3.72
N GLU A 112 11.53 20.31 -3.67
CA GLU A 112 11.20 21.37 -4.63
C GLU A 112 11.67 21.03 -6.05
N GLN A 113 12.92 20.56 -6.22
CA GLN A 113 13.47 20.16 -7.52
C GLN A 113 12.66 19.01 -8.16
N VAL A 114 12.29 18.01 -7.37
CA VAL A 114 11.41 16.91 -7.82
C VAL A 114 10.05 17.47 -8.23
N PHE A 115 9.44 18.34 -7.43
CA PHE A 115 8.12 18.92 -7.72
C PHE A 115 8.10 19.75 -9.02
N VAL A 116 9.10 20.63 -9.24
CA VAL A 116 9.15 21.45 -10.47
C VAL A 116 9.50 20.64 -11.73
N ALA A 117 10.15 19.48 -11.58
CA ALA A 117 10.51 18.60 -12.70
C ALA A 117 9.32 17.78 -13.25
N GLN A 118 8.21 17.65 -12.51
CA GLN A 118 7.12 16.73 -12.86
C GLN A 118 6.52 16.88 -14.27
N PRO A 119 6.28 18.09 -14.80
CA PRO A 119 5.77 18.23 -16.17
C PRO A 119 6.71 17.68 -17.24
N GLU A 120 8.02 17.77 -17.02
CA GLU A 120 9.05 17.25 -17.94
C GLU A 120 9.23 15.73 -17.75
N ALA A 121 9.24 15.23 -16.51
CA ALA A 121 9.30 13.80 -16.21
C ALA A 121 8.13 13.04 -16.88
N LEU A 122 6.91 13.58 -16.77
CA LEU A 122 5.72 13.03 -17.41
C LEU A 122 5.79 13.13 -18.94
N ARG A 123 6.27 14.25 -19.49
CA ARG A 123 6.48 14.41 -20.94
C ARG A 123 7.47 13.39 -21.48
N VAL A 124 8.56 13.12 -20.75
CA VAL A 124 9.56 12.11 -21.11
C VAL A 124 8.99 10.69 -21.01
N ALA A 125 8.20 10.37 -19.98
CA ALA A 125 7.52 9.08 -19.87
C ALA A 125 6.55 8.85 -21.05
N LEU A 126 5.68 9.82 -21.34
CA LEU A 126 4.73 9.76 -22.46
C LEU A 126 5.42 9.68 -23.83
N ALA A 127 6.58 10.33 -24.01
CA ALA A 127 7.34 10.28 -25.26
C ALA A 127 7.98 8.91 -25.54
N ARG A 128 8.05 7.99 -24.55
CA ARG A 128 8.55 6.62 -24.73
C ARG A 128 7.47 5.65 -25.25
N LEU A 129 6.19 6.03 -25.20
CA LEU A 129 5.08 5.16 -25.56
C LEU A 129 5.15 4.69 -27.03
N ALA A 130 5.04 3.38 -27.24
CA ALA A 130 4.94 2.80 -28.57
C ALA A 130 3.60 3.13 -29.23
N LYS A 131 3.60 3.23 -30.57
CA LYS A 131 2.41 3.52 -31.37
C LYS A 131 1.50 2.28 -31.46
N ARG A 132 0.18 2.51 -31.41
CA ARG A 132 -0.82 1.45 -31.50
C ARG A 132 -0.66 0.61 -32.78
N THR A 133 -0.94 -0.69 -32.72
CA THR A 133 -1.08 -1.52 -33.92
C THR A 133 -2.48 -1.29 -34.50
N PRO A 134 -2.63 -0.78 -35.74
CA PRO A 134 -3.95 -0.59 -36.35
C PRO A 134 -4.66 -1.92 -36.65
N GLY A 135 -5.99 -1.87 -36.76
CA GLY A 135 -6.80 -3.04 -37.15
C GLY A 135 -7.01 -4.10 -36.06
N LYS A 136 -6.51 -3.88 -34.84
CA LYS A 136 -6.77 -4.72 -33.67
C LYS A 136 -6.90 -3.87 -32.39
N PRO A 137 -7.52 -4.37 -31.32
CA PRO A 137 -7.40 -3.78 -30.00
C PRO A 137 -5.95 -3.84 -29.50
N ASN A 138 -5.49 -2.77 -28.88
CA ASN A 138 -4.25 -2.72 -28.10
C ASN A 138 -4.62 -2.53 -26.62
N VAL A 139 -3.80 -3.04 -25.71
CA VAL A 139 -3.84 -2.65 -24.29
C VAL A 139 -2.81 -1.55 -24.09
N TYR A 140 -3.16 -0.52 -23.34
CA TYR A 140 -2.25 0.47 -22.77
C TYR A 140 -2.52 0.57 -21.28
N ALA A 141 -1.48 0.83 -20.49
CA ALA A 141 -1.55 0.79 -19.04
C ALA A 141 -1.10 2.11 -18.39
N ILE A 142 -1.73 2.44 -17.27
CA ILE A 142 -1.16 3.31 -16.24
C ILE A 142 -0.93 2.44 -15.00
N ALA A 143 0.29 2.42 -14.50
CA ALA A 143 0.64 1.91 -13.18
C ALA A 143 0.80 3.10 -12.23
N PHE A 144 0.24 3.00 -11.02
CA PHE A 144 0.18 4.10 -10.04
C PHE A 144 0.47 3.57 -8.64
N GLY A 145 1.76 3.52 -8.27
CA GLY A 145 2.22 3.14 -6.92
C GLY A 145 2.37 4.38 -6.05
N ALA A 146 1.45 4.63 -5.12
CA ALA A 146 1.16 6.00 -4.66
C ALA A 146 1.64 6.38 -3.25
N ASP A 147 2.13 5.44 -2.45
CA ASP A 147 2.80 5.73 -1.19
C ASP A 147 4.30 5.46 -1.35
N GLY A 148 5.13 6.47 -1.03
CA GLY A 148 6.59 6.40 -1.13
C GLY A 148 7.30 5.79 0.07
N SER A 149 6.59 5.53 1.18
CA SER A 149 7.17 4.99 2.42
C SER A 149 7.44 3.49 2.37
N GLU A 150 6.75 2.73 1.51
CA GLU A 150 6.95 1.28 1.32
C GLU A 150 7.22 0.90 -0.14
N ASP A 151 8.32 0.16 -0.37
CA ASP A 151 8.75 -0.31 -1.68
C ASP A 151 7.72 -1.23 -2.38
N VAL A 152 6.76 -1.80 -1.64
CA VAL A 152 5.70 -2.70 -2.13
C VAL A 152 4.92 -2.12 -3.31
N PHE A 153 4.61 -0.81 -3.27
CA PHE A 153 3.80 -0.16 -4.29
C PHE A 153 4.60 0.19 -5.56
N ARG A 154 5.89 0.53 -5.40
CA ARG A 154 6.85 0.63 -6.51
C ARG A 154 7.02 -0.72 -7.20
N ASN A 155 7.21 -1.79 -6.41
CA ASN A 155 7.40 -3.15 -6.90
C ASN A 155 6.23 -3.62 -7.78
N GLU A 156 4.97 -3.40 -7.35
CA GLU A 156 3.79 -3.73 -8.15
C GLU A 156 3.67 -2.86 -9.41
N ALA A 157 3.98 -1.56 -9.32
CA ALA A 157 3.87 -0.63 -10.44
C ALA A 157 4.89 -0.93 -11.56
N GLU A 158 6.16 -1.19 -11.21
CA GLU A 158 7.17 -1.61 -12.18
C GLU A 158 6.90 -3.03 -12.71
N TYR A 159 6.44 -3.95 -11.87
CA TYR A 159 6.14 -5.31 -12.30
C TYR A 159 4.95 -5.37 -13.28
N LEU A 160 3.95 -4.50 -13.15
CA LEU A 160 2.89 -4.38 -14.15
C LEU A 160 3.44 -3.99 -15.54
N ASP A 161 4.44 -3.10 -15.62
CA ASP A 161 5.08 -2.79 -16.90
C ASP A 161 5.78 -4.04 -17.49
N GLN A 162 6.45 -4.85 -16.66
CA GLN A 162 7.05 -6.11 -17.11
C GLN A 162 6.00 -7.10 -17.65
N VAL A 163 4.83 -7.20 -17.00
CA VAL A 163 3.69 -8.02 -17.45
C VAL A 163 3.09 -7.47 -18.75
N VAL A 164 2.85 -6.16 -18.86
CA VAL A 164 2.31 -5.53 -20.08
C VAL A 164 3.29 -5.66 -21.26
N ALA A 165 4.57 -5.43 -21.03
CA ALA A 165 5.61 -5.54 -22.05
C ALA A 165 5.81 -7.00 -22.52
N THR A 166 5.90 -7.94 -21.58
CA THR A 166 6.32 -9.33 -21.88
C THR A 166 5.14 -10.27 -22.01
N ARG A 167 4.30 -10.40 -20.98
CA ARG A 167 3.17 -11.36 -20.94
C ARG A 167 2.05 -10.94 -21.90
N PHE A 168 1.76 -9.65 -22.02
CA PHE A 168 0.78 -9.11 -22.98
C PHE A 168 1.41 -8.71 -24.33
N GLY A 169 2.73 -8.88 -24.50
CA GLY A 169 3.44 -8.61 -25.75
C GLY A 169 3.31 -7.17 -26.25
N SER A 170 3.18 -6.21 -25.33
CA SER A 170 2.90 -4.79 -25.58
C SER A 170 4.00 -3.87 -25.00
N PRO A 171 5.27 -3.99 -25.45
CA PRO A 171 6.40 -3.25 -24.88
C PRO A 171 6.27 -1.74 -25.09
N ASN A 172 6.58 -0.96 -24.04
CA ASN A 172 6.38 0.49 -23.98
C ASN A 172 4.90 0.91 -24.17
N HIS A 173 3.94 0.14 -23.66
CA HIS A 173 2.53 0.54 -23.60
C HIS A 173 2.08 1.03 -22.21
N THR A 174 3.00 1.06 -21.23
CA THR A 174 2.75 1.48 -19.85
C THR A 174 3.25 2.90 -19.61
N VAL A 175 2.48 3.70 -18.88
CA VAL A 175 2.98 4.87 -18.14
C VAL A 175 3.08 4.46 -16.68
N VAL A 176 4.30 4.31 -16.17
CA VAL A 176 4.53 4.08 -14.74
C VAL A 176 4.63 5.44 -14.05
N LEU A 177 3.72 5.67 -13.10
CA LEU A 177 3.72 6.76 -12.15
C LEU A 177 3.97 6.14 -10.77
N GLU A 178 4.96 6.62 -10.03
CA GLU A 178 5.36 6.02 -8.76
C GLU A 178 5.94 7.06 -7.80
N ASN A 179 5.59 6.94 -6.52
CA ASN A 179 6.27 7.66 -5.45
C ASN A 179 7.26 6.68 -4.81
N ASN A 180 8.55 7.01 -4.80
CA ASN A 180 9.56 6.27 -4.07
C ASN A 180 10.88 7.07 -4.00
N PRO A 181 11.60 7.05 -2.85
CA PRO A 181 12.89 7.73 -2.70
C PRO A 181 13.95 7.35 -3.75
N ALA A 182 13.94 6.11 -4.26
CA ALA A 182 14.95 5.63 -5.21
C ALA A 182 14.73 6.12 -6.66
N THR A 183 13.53 6.61 -7.01
CA THR A 183 13.15 6.88 -8.42
C THR A 183 12.73 8.33 -8.70
N LEU A 184 12.89 9.22 -7.71
CA LEU A 184 12.65 10.67 -7.75
C LEU A 184 13.21 11.41 -8.98
N ALA A 185 14.32 10.92 -9.56
CA ALA A 185 14.97 11.52 -10.72
C ALA A 185 14.71 10.77 -12.05
N THR A 186 14.05 9.61 -12.02
CA THR A 186 13.92 8.68 -13.16
C THR A 186 12.47 8.41 -13.57
N ARG A 187 11.52 8.62 -12.67
CA ARG A 187 10.08 8.38 -12.83
C ARG A 187 9.27 9.64 -12.50
N PRO A 188 8.14 9.90 -13.18
CA PRO A 188 7.15 10.88 -12.71
C PRO A 188 6.42 10.35 -11.47
N LEU A 189 6.17 11.23 -10.49
CA LEU A 189 5.47 10.90 -9.26
C LEU A 189 4.06 10.35 -9.51
N ALA A 190 3.62 9.41 -8.69
CA ALA A 190 2.22 9.07 -8.53
C ALA A 190 1.50 10.23 -7.81
N SER A 191 1.01 11.18 -8.61
CA SER A 191 0.22 12.33 -8.14
C SER A 191 -1.06 12.49 -8.96
N TRP A 192 -2.09 13.14 -8.41
CA TRP A 192 -3.31 13.50 -9.14
C TRP A 192 -3.00 14.15 -10.49
N THR A 193 -2.12 15.15 -10.50
CA THR A 193 -1.73 15.92 -11.68
C THR A 193 -1.06 15.06 -12.75
N ASN A 194 -0.19 14.14 -12.34
CA ASN A 194 0.48 13.23 -13.28
C ASN A 194 -0.46 12.13 -13.79
N LEU A 195 -1.39 11.63 -12.96
CA LEU A 195 -2.42 10.68 -13.37
C LEU A 195 -3.35 11.30 -14.41
N GLU A 196 -3.79 12.54 -14.19
CA GLU A 196 -4.53 13.33 -15.16
C GLU A 196 -3.75 13.50 -16.46
N GLY A 197 -2.51 13.98 -16.40
CA GLY A 197 -1.66 14.16 -17.59
C GLY A 197 -1.30 12.86 -18.32
N ALA A 198 -1.22 11.72 -17.62
CA ALA A 198 -0.98 10.40 -18.22
C ALA A 198 -2.21 9.90 -19.01
N VAL A 199 -3.42 10.07 -18.45
CA VAL A 199 -4.69 9.80 -19.14
C VAL A 199 -4.82 10.72 -20.38
N ASP A 200 -4.47 12.00 -20.22
CA ASP A 200 -4.40 12.99 -21.29
C ASP A 200 -3.38 12.61 -22.38
N GLY A 201 -2.27 11.99 -22.01
CA GLY A 201 -1.23 11.50 -22.92
C GLY A 201 -1.66 10.26 -23.69
N LEU A 202 -2.19 9.26 -23.01
CA LEU A 202 -2.67 8.02 -23.62
C LEU A 202 -3.84 8.26 -24.60
N ALA A 203 -4.72 9.22 -24.31
CA ALA A 203 -5.79 9.63 -25.22
C ALA A 203 -5.30 10.10 -26.61
N LYS A 204 -4.02 10.50 -26.72
CA LYS A 204 -3.37 10.97 -27.96
C LYS A 204 -2.63 9.85 -28.71
N VAL A 205 -2.40 8.69 -28.08
CA VAL A 205 -1.66 7.53 -28.65
C VAL A 205 -2.61 6.36 -28.97
N MET A 206 -3.63 6.16 -28.14
CA MET A 206 -4.68 5.15 -28.31
C MET A 206 -5.72 5.56 -29.36
N ASN A 207 -6.52 4.61 -29.84
CA ASN A 207 -7.87 4.88 -30.31
C ASN A 207 -8.86 4.56 -29.18
N PRO A 208 -9.47 5.56 -28.50
CA PRO A 208 -10.36 5.33 -27.36
C PRO A 208 -11.58 4.44 -27.64
N LYS A 209 -11.94 4.21 -28.91
CA LYS A 209 -13.04 3.32 -29.34
C LYS A 209 -12.62 1.87 -29.57
N GLU A 210 -11.33 1.62 -29.81
CA GLU A 210 -10.78 0.31 -30.19
C GLU A 210 -9.80 -0.27 -29.18
N ASP A 211 -9.03 0.54 -28.48
CA ASP A 211 -8.02 0.11 -27.53
C ASP A 211 -8.57 0.10 -26.11
N ILE A 212 -7.88 -0.61 -25.21
CA ILE A 212 -8.26 -0.86 -23.83
C ILE A 212 -7.30 -0.10 -22.92
N LEU A 213 -7.85 0.74 -22.04
CA LEU A 213 -7.08 1.42 -20.99
C LEU A 213 -7.12 0.58 -19.72
N LEU A 214 -5.96 0.04 -19.31
CA LEU A 214 -5.74 -0.54 -18.00
C LEU A 214 -5.24 0.56 -17.05
N VAL A 215 -5.82 0.66 -15.86
CA VAL A 215 -5.33 1.52 -14.78
C VAL A 215 -5.22 0.67 -13.52
N TYR A 216 -4.02 0.60 -12.96
CA TYR A 216 -3.72 -0.15 -11.75
C TYR A 216 -3.19 0.82 -10.69
N LEU A 217 -3.91 0.95 -9.59
CA LEU A 217 -3.54 1.78 -8.45
C LEU A 217 -3.20 0.87 -7.27
N ALA A 218 -2.04 1.07 -6.65
CA ALA A 218 -1.59 0.33 -5.48
C ALA A 218 -1.06 1.32 -4.42
N THR A 219 -1.70 1.33 -3.26
CA THR A 219 -1.40 2.21 -2.11
C THR A 219 -2.27 1.81 -0.90
N HIS A 220 -2.07 2.44 0.26
CA HIS A 220 -3.01 2.36 1.38
C HIS A 220 -4.35 3.06 1.08
N GLY A 221 -5.39 2.71 1.84
CA GLY A 221 -6.72 3.31 1.69
C GLY A 221 -7.41 3.56 3.03
N GLY A 222 -8.08 4.71 3.13
CA GLY A 222 -8.86 5.13 4.28
C GLY A 222 -10.26 4.51 4.32
N SER A 223 -10.88 4.45 5.50
CA SER A 223 -12.26 3.96 5.68
C SER A 223 -13.34 4.91 5.12
N ASP A 224 -12.93 6.09 4.65
CA ASP A 224 -13.68 7.04 3.84
C ASP A 224 -13.53 6.79 2.31
N HIS A 225 -12.77 5.76 1.94
CA HIS A 225 -12.38 5.39 0.58
C HIS A 225 -11.41 6.38 -0.10
N SER A 226 -10.71 7.22 0.66
CA SER A 226 -9.51 7.91 0.16
C SER A 226 -8.40 6.88 -0.16
N LEU A 227 -7.60 7.15 -1.18
CA LEU A 227 -6.34 6.47 -1.45
C LEU A 227 -5.20 7.39 -1.02
N LEU A 228 -4.22 6.85 -0.31
CA LEU A 228 -3.05 7.59 0.13
C LEU A 228 -2.19 7.92 -1.10
N VAL A 229 -1.81 9.19 -1.22
CA VAL A 229 -0.92 9.71 -2.27
C VAL A 229 0.17 10.50 -1.56
N ASP A 230 1.30 9.87 -1.29
CA ASP A 230 2.36 10.43 -0.46
C ASP A 230 3.76 10.30 -1.08
N MET A 231 4.56 11.35 -0.89
CA MET A 231 6.00 11.40 -1.11
C MET A 231 6.57 12.52 -0.22
N ASP A 232 6.40 12.40 1.10
CA ASP A 232 6.79 13.44 2.07
C ASP A 232 8.25 13.92 1.83
N PRO A 233 8.54 15.25 1.91
CA PRO A 233 7.65 16.36 2.26
C PRO A 233 6.99 17.05 1.04
N ILE A 234 6.76 16.34 -0.07
CA ILE A 234 6.06 16.91 -1.24
C ILE A 234 4.54 16.93 -0.98
N PRO A 235 3.87 18.10 -1.00
CA PRO A 235 2.44 18.19 -0.69
C PRO A 235 1.56 17.72 -1.85
N LEU A 236 1.19 16.44 -1.87
CA LEU A 236 0.36 15.82 -2.89
C LEU A 236 -1.15 15.80 -2.54
N ASP A 237 -2.00 16.06 -3.54
CA ASP A 237 -3.45 15.91 -3.45
C ASP A 237 -3.81 14.40 -3.36
N GLN A 238 -4.63 14.04 -2.36
CA GLN A 238 -5.14 12.68 -2.16
C GLN A 238 -6.19 12.30 -3.22
N LEU A 239 -6.35 11.01 -3.51
CA LEU A 239 -7.22 10.52 -4.58
C LEU A 239 -8.46 9.80 -4.04
N ASP A 240 -9.65 10.28 -4.41
CA ASP A 240 -10.94 9.73 -3.95
C ASP A 240 -11.77 9.13 -5.13
N PRO A 241 -12.91 8.45 -4.85
CA PRO A 241 -13.75 7.85 -5.89
C PRO A 241 -14.41 8.84 -6.87
N ASP A 242 -14.67 10.08 -6.45
CA ASP A 242 -15.15 11.15 -7.34
C ASP A 242 -14.01 11.61 -8.26
N GLY A 243 -12.80 11.73 -7.72
CA GLY A 243 -11.61 12.19 -8.40
C GLY A 243 -11.12 11.24 -9.47
N LEU A 244 -10.97 9.95 -9.15
CA LEU A 244 -10.57 8.95 -10.14
C LEU A 244 -11.64 8.82 -11.25
N SER A 245 -12.93 8.88 -10.89
CA SER A 245 -14.02 8.92 -11.88
C SER A 245 -13.94 10.17 -12.77
N GLN A 246 -13.71 11.35 -12.18
CA GLN A 246 -13.56 12.61 -12.92
C GLN A 246 -12.35 12.60 -13.87
N ILE A 247 -11.20 12.07 -13.45
CA ILE A 247 -10.01 11.94 -14.30
C ILE A 247 -10.33 11.02 -15.49
N LEU A 248 -10.87 9.83 -15.23
CA LEU A 248 -11.18 8.83 -16.27
C LEU A 248 -12.38 9.19 -17.16
N SER A 249 -13.14 10.23 -16.81
CA SER A 249 -14.21 10.79 -17.65
C SER A 249 -13.76 11.93 -18.58
N LYS A 250 -12.49 12.36 -18.53
CA LYS A 250 -11.99 13.48 -19.37
C LYS A 250 -11.88 13.13 -20.86
N HIS A 251 -11.86 11.85 -21.20
CA HIS A 251 -11.78 11.34 -22.58
C HIS A 251 -12.67 10.11 -22.76
N ASP A 252 -13.21 9.92 -23.97
CA ASP A 252 -14.16 8.85 -24.33
C ASP A 252 -13.51 7.45 -24.46
N PHE A 253 -12.77 7.01 -23.44
CA PHE A 253 -12.26 5.63 -23.35
C PHE A 253 -13.43 4.65 -23.21
N ARG A 254 -13.80 4.01 -24.33
CA ARG A 254 -14.92 3.07 -24.40
C ARG A 254 -14.62 1.74 -23.72
N TRP A 255 -13.35 1.38 -23.59
CA TRP A 255 -12.92 0.11 -23.00
C TRP A 255 -11.89 0.34 -21.91
N LYS A 256 -12.25 0.02 -20.68
CA LYS A 256 -11.46 0.28 -19.48
C LYS A 256 -11.37 -0.95 -18.59
N VAL A 257 -10.22 -1.14 -17.97
CA VAL A 257 -10.02 -2.03 -16.83
C VAL A 257 -9.41 -1.16 -15.72
N VAL A 258 -10.10 -1.03 -14.59
CA VAL A 258 -9.61 -0.24 -13.45
C VAL A 258 -9.48 -1.15 -12.24
N VAL A 259 -8.30 -1.17 -11.65
CA VAL A 259 -7.93 -2.04 -10.55
C VAL A 259 -7.45 -1.18 -9.39
N VAL A 260 -8.17 -1.25 -8.26
CA VAL A 260 -7.88 -0.47 -7.05
C VAL A 260 -7.38 -1.43 -5.97
N ASN A 261 -6.07 -1.52 -5.81
CA ASN A 261 -5.43 -2.30 -4.78
C ASN A 261 -5.15 -1.44 -3.54
N ALA A 262 -6.13 -1.40 -2.63
CA ALA A 262 -6.03 -0.68 -1.36
C ALA A 262 -7.07 -1.19 -0.34
N CYS A 263 -6.87 -0.85 0.94
CA CYS A 263 -7.90 -1.01 1.96
C CYS A 263 -9.17 -0.23 1.57
N TYR A 264 -10.36 -0.78 1.88
CA TYR A 264 -11.68 -0.19 1.62
C TYR A 264 -11.98 0.13 0.13
N SER A 265 -11.15 -0.37 -0.79
CA SER A 265 -11.17 -0.10 -2.24
C SER A 265 -12.50 -0.43 -2.94
N GLY A 266 -13.34 -1.29 -2.34
CA GLY A 266 -14.72 -1.54 -2.78
C GLY A 266 -15.59 -0.28 -2.90
N GLY A 267 -15.25 0.80 -2.18
CA GLY A 267 -15.91 2.10 -2.28
C GLY A 267 -15.77 2.79 -3.65
N PHE A 268 -14.81 2.37 -4.49
CA PHE A 268 -14.62 2.91 -5.84
C PHE A 268 -15.60 2.35 -6.88
N LEU A 269 -16.06 1.10 -6.71
CA LEU A 269 -16.91 0.42 -7.70
C LEU A 269 -18.17 1.22 -8.11
N PRO A 270 -18.94 1.85 -7.19
CA PRO A 270 -20.13 2.63 -7.55
C PRO A 270 -19.88 3.84 -8.46
N LYS A 271 -18.66 4.39 -8.48
CA LYS A 271 -18.28 5.58 -9.27
C LYS A 271 -17.57 5.24 -10.59
N LEU A 272 -16.93 4.06 -10.66
CA LEU A 272 -16.13 3.64 -11.81
C LEU A 272 -16.88 2.71 -12.77
N LYS A 273 -17.91 1.99 -12.31
CA LYS A 273 -18.62 1.00 -13.13
C LYS A 273 -19.45 1.61 -14.26
N GLY A 274 -19.61 0.85 -15.33
CA GLY A 274 -20.45 1.21 -16.48
C GLY A 274 -20.09 0.42 -17.73
N ASP A 275 -20.86 0.60 -18.80
CA ASP A 275 -20.64 -0.02 -20.11
C ASP A 275 -19.16 0.04 -20.54
N GLY A 276 -18.65 -1.10 -21.03
CA GLY A 276 -17.26 -1.23 -21.46
C GLY A 276 -16.20 -1.07 -20.36
N THR A 277 -16.58 -1.04 -19.09
CA THR A 277 -15.63 -0.93 -17.96
C THR A 277 -15.65 -2.20 -17.10
N LEU A 278 -14.47 -2.76 -16.85
CA LEU A 278 -14.21 -3.76 -15.81
C LEU A 278 -13.63 -3.04 -14.60
N VAL A 279 -14.19 -3.23 -13.41
CA VAL A 279 -13.65 -2.67 -12.16
C VAL A 279 -13.35 -3.81 -11.20
N MET A 280 -12.18 -3.78 -10.57
CA MET A 280 -11.73 -4.76 -9.57
C MET A 280 -11.16 -4.04 -8.34
N SER A 281 -11.47 -4.54 -7.14
CA SER A 281 -10.94 -4.02 -5.87
C SER A 281 -10.34 -5.13 -5.02
N SER A 282 -9.24 -4.84 -4.32
CA SER A 282 -8.58 -5.82 -3.45
C SER A 282 -9.33 -6.08 -2.14
N ALA A 283 -10.23 -5.18 -1.74
CA ALA A 283 -11.09 -5.35 -0.58
C ALA A 283 -12.52 -4.85 -0.82
N ARG A 284 -13.44 -5.25 0.06
CA ARG A 284 -14.80 -4.74 0.17
C ARG A 284 -14.81 -3.34 0.80
N THR A 285 -15.88 -2.59 0.56
CA THR A 285 -16.04 -1.20 1.03
C THR A 285 -15.82 -1.01 2.55
N ASP A 286 -16.10 -2.01 3.38
CA ASP A 286 -15.89 -2.00 4.84
C ASP A 286 -14.80 -3.00 5.31
N ARG A 287 -13.79 -3.27 4.46
CA ARG A 287 -12.69 -4.22 4.76
C ARG A 287 -11.31 -3.70 4.38
N THR A 288 -10.29 -4.14 5.10
CA THR A 288 -8.88 -3.95 4.76
C THR A 288 -8.41 -4.96 3.71
N SER A 289 -7.36 -4.62 2.96
CA SER A 289 -6.51 -5.58 2.23
C SER A 289 -5.24 -5.88 3.05
N PHE A 290 -4.37 -6.77 2.56
CA PHE A 290 -3.22 -7.28 3.33
C PHE A 290 -1.92 -7.36 2.50
N GLY A 291 -0.77 -7.38 3.19
CA GLY A 291 0.57 -7.51 2.58
C GLY A 291 1.21 -6.19 2.12
N CYS A 292 0.82 -5.05 2.69
CA CYS A 292 1.31 -3.72 2.33
C CYS A 292 2.19 -3.08 3.42
N GLY A 293 3.07 -3.85 4.07
CA GLY A 293 4.02 -3.30 5.05
C GLY A 293 5.46 -3.28 4.54
N THR A 294 6.37 -2.61 5.26
CA THR A 294 7.80 -2.45 4.90
C THR A 294 8.52 -3.75 4.54
N ASP A 295 8.17 -4.85 5.19
CA ASP A 295 8.77 -6.18 4.99
C ASP A 295 8.10 -6.97 3.84
N SER A 296 7.19 -6.34 3.10
CA SER A 296 6.37 -7.00 2.06
C SER A 296 6.85 -6.63 0.65
N ASP A 297 7.38 -7.60 -0.09
CA ASP A 297 7.78 -7.41 -1.48
C ASP A 297 6.59 -7.07 -2.40
N ILE A 298 5.41 -7.63 -2.12
CA ILE A 298 4.18 -7.53 -2.91
C ILE A 298 2.95 -7.76 -2.01
N THR A 299 1.83 -7.09 -2.28
CA THR A 299 0.58 -7.29 -1.51
C THR A 299 -0.08 -8.63 -1.81
N TYR A 300 -1.02 -9.06 -0.96
CA TYR A 300 -1.82 -10.28 -1.22
C TYR A 300 -2.56 -10.20 -2.56
N PHE A 301 -3.07 -9.03 -2.93
CA PHE A 301 -3.81 -8.88 -4.19
C PHE A 301 -2.87 -8.78 -5.40
N GLY A 302 -1.74 -8.07 -5.28
CA GLY A 302 -0.69 -8.09 -6.29
C GLY A 302 -0.16 -9.50 -6.54
N HIS A 303 0.09 -10.27 -5.49
CA HIS A 303 0.57 -11.66 -5.60
C HIS A 303 -0.45 -12.54 -6.33
N ALA A 304 -1.69 -12.57 -5.85
CA ALA A 304 -2.69 -13.51 -6.36
C ALA A 304 -3.25 -13.11 -7.74
N TRP A 305 -3.45 -11.81 -8.00
CA TRP A 305 -4.01 -11.34 -9.28
C TRP A 305 -2.95 -10.98 -10.32
N LEU A 306 -2.03 -10.08 -9.98
CA LEU A 306 -1.06 -9.53 -10.92
C LEU A 306 0.10 -10.50 -11.19
N ALA A 307 0.62 -11.19 -10.18
CA ALA A 307 1.67 -12.19 -10.35
C ALA A 307 1.12 -13.57 -10.76
N ASP A 308 0.41 -14.29 -9.89
CA ASP A 308 -0.03 -15.66 -10.20
C ASP A 308 -1.17 -15.71 -11.22
N GLY A 309 -2.21 -14.86 -11.05
CA GLY A 309 -3.37 -14.79 -11.92
C GLY A 309 -3.03 -14.52 -13.39
N LEU A 310 -2.37 -13.39 -13.70
CA LEU A 310 -2.04 -13.00 -15.08
C LEU A 310 -0.95 -13.87 -15.74
N ASN A 311 -0.09 -14.51 -14.95
CA ASN A 311 0.83 -15.54 -15.47
C ASN A 311 0.10 -16.84 -15.78
N ALA A 312 -0.90 -17.23 -14.99
CA ALA A 312 -1.71 -18.41 -15.28
C ALA A 312 -2.64 -18.20 -16.49
N THR A 313 -3.18 -16.99 -16.71
CA THR A 313 -4.12 -16.70 -17.81
C THR A 313 -4.09 -15.22 -18.24
N PRO A 314 -4.21 -14.90 -19.54
CA PRO A 314 -4.38 -13.51 -20.00
C PRO A 314 -5.82 -12.97 -19.81
N ASP A 315 -6.79 -13.83 -19.48
CA ASP A 315 -8.17 -13.44 -19.15
C ASP A 315 -8.21 -12.80 -17.76
N PHE A 316 -8.40 -11.48 -17.72
CA PHE A 316 -8.40 -10.66 -16.50
C PHE A 316 -9.44 -11.11 -15.46
N ILE A 317 -10.57 -11.65 -15.91
CA ILE A 317 -11.68 -12.09 -15.04
C ILE A 317 -11.35 -13.47 -14.47
N ALA A 318 -10.84 -14.39 -15.31
CA ALA A 318 -10.38 -15.70 -14.84
C ALA A 318 -9.16 -15.60 -13.90
N ALA A 319 -8.30 -14.59 -14.08
CA ALA A 319 -7.25 -14.25 -13.13
C ALA A 319 -7.81 -13.76 -11.78
N PHE A 320 -8.91 -13.00 -11.80
CA PHE A 320 -9.58 -12.53 -10.57
C PHE A 320 -10.27 -13.67 -9.81
N ASP A 321 -10.97 -14.57 -10.50
CA ASP A 321 -11.60 -15.74 -9.88
C ASP A 321 -10.56 -16.66 -9.19
N LYS A 322 -9.35 -16.79 -9.76
CA LYS A 322 -8.21 -17.45 -9.11
C LYS A 322 -7.74 -16.70 -7.87
N ALA A 323 -7.49 -15.39 -8.02
CA ALA A 323 -6.97 -14.55 -6.95
C ALA A 323 -7.85 -14.60 -5.69
N LYS A 324 -9.18 -14.61 -5.83
CA LYS A 324 -10.12 -14.75 -4.71
C LYS A 324 -9.95 -16.04 -3.91
N VAL A 325 -9.63 -17.15 -4.58
CA VAL A 325 -9.42 -18.46 -3.92
C VAL A 325 -8.10 -18.48 -3.16
N GLU A 326 -7.05 -17.93 -3.77
CA GLU A 326 -5.70 -17.84 -3.19
C GLU A 326 -5.68 -16.89 -1.98
N ILE A 327 -6.21 -15.67 -2.13
CA ILE A 327 -6.37 -14.68 -1.04
C ILE A 327 -7.19 -15.27 0.12
N SER A 328 -8.36 -15.85 -0.15
CA SER A 328 -9.22 -16.41 0.90
C SER A 328 -8.57 -17.60 1.63
N ALA A 329 -7.69 -18.36 0.97
CA ALA A 329 -6.91 -19.42 1.61
C ALA A 329 -5.82 -18.86 2.54
N TRP A 330 -5.13 -17.79 2.14
CA TRP A 330 -4.13 -17.12 2.99
C TRP A 330 -4.76 -16.40 4.17
N GLU A 331 -5.83 -15.62 3.95
CA GLU A 331 -6.57 -14.92 5.01
C GLU A 331 -7.10 -15.88 6.08
N LYS A 332 -7.62 -17.04 5.64
CA LYS A 332 -8.09 -18.10 6.54
C LYS A 332 -6.96 -18.79 7.31
N LYS A 333 -5.78 -18.95 6.70
CA LYS A 333 -4.58 -19.50 7.34
C LYS A 333 -4.06 -18.56 8.43
N ASP A 334 -4.05 -17.26 8.13
CA ASP A 334 -3.49 -16.21 9.00
C ASP A 334 -4.55 -15.61 9.95
N ALA A 335 -5.76 -16.18 9.95
CA ALA A 335 -6.89 -15.91 10.86
C ALA A 335 -7.40 -14.46 10.89
N VAL A 336 -7.21 -13.70 9.81
CA VAL A 336 -7.72 -12.33 9.65
C VAL A 336 -9.19 -12.30 9.22
N THR A 337 -9.84 -11.15 9.35
CA THR A 337 -11.16 -10.92 8.72
C THR A 337 -10.95 -10.83 7.20
N PRO A 338 -11.64 -11.65 6.37
CA PRO A 338 -11.44 -11.63 4.93
C PRO A 338 -11.68 -10.26 4.28
N SER A 339 -10.82 -9.89 3.32
CA SER A 339 -10.94 -8.66 2.53
C SER A 339 -12.17 -8.65 1.62
N GLU A 340 -12.59 -9.83 1.16
CA GLU A 340 -13.67 -10.05 0.18
C GLU A 340 -13.50 -9.22 -1.13
N PRO A 341 -12.50 -9.54 -1.98
CA PRO A 341 -12.23 -8.79 -3.22
C PRO A 341 -13.44 -8.73 -4.17
N GLN A 342 -13.72 -7.54 -4.71
CA GLN A 342 -14.93 -7.25 -5.50
C GLN A 342 -14.63 -6.99 -6.99
N ILE A 343 -15.60 -7.31 -7.85
CA ILE A 343 -15.52 -7.16 -9.31
C ILE A 343 -16.87 -6.71 -9.87
N ASP A 344 -16.85 -5.75 -10.79
CA ASP A 344 -18.00 -5.28 -11.58
C ASP A 344 -17.64 -5.38 -13.08
N ILE A 345 -18.48 -6.07 -13.85
CA ILE A 345 -18.22 -6.41 -15.27
C ILE A 345 -19.27 -5.70 -16.14
N GLY A 346 -18.93 -4.50 -16.60
CA GLY A 346 -19.79 -3.67 -17.43
C GLY A 346 -20.09 -4.26 -18.81
N ALA A 347 -21.18 -3.81 -19.45
CA ALA A 347 -21.66 -4.41 -20.69
C ALA A 347 -20.59 -4.42 -21.80
N GLY A 348 -20.29 -5.62 -22.32
CA GLY A 348 -19.39 -5.85 -23.44
C GLY A 348 -17.88 -5.84 -23.13
N ILE A 349 -17.41 -5.53 -21.91
CA ILE A 349 -15.96 -5.52 -21.63
C ILE A 349 -15.36 -6.94 -21.71
N ALA A 350 -16.10 -7.97 -21.29
CA ALA A 350 -15.66 -9.36 -21.39
C ALA A 350 -15.45 -9.80 -22.85
N ASP A 351 -16.39 -9.49 -23.75
CA ASP A 351 -16.24 -9.76 -25.19
C ASP A 351 -15.08 -8.99 -25.79
N LYS A 352 -14.86 -7.75 -25.32
CA LYS A 352 -13.75 -6.92 -25.77
C LYS A 352 -12.39 -7.47 -25.36
N LEU A 353 -12.23 -7.92 -24.12
CA LEU A 353 -11.03 -8.57 -23.61
C LEU A 353 -10.76 -9.86 -24.41
N LYS A 354 -11.78 -10.70 -24.61
CA LYS A 354 -11.66 -11.92 -25.43
C LYS A 354 -11.46 -11.67 -26.92
N ALA A 355 -11.78 -10.48 -27.43
CA ALA A 355 -11.40 -10.04 -28.77
C ALA A 355 -9.94 -9.57 -28.84
N TRP A 356 -9.41 -8.99 -27.77
CA TRP A 356 -7.99 -8.65 -27.64
C TRP A 356 -7.11 -9.89 -27.44
N GLU A 357 -7.46 -10.81 -26.54
CA GLU A 357 -6.73 -12.06 -26.25
C GLU A 357 -6.41 -12.86 -27.53
N LYS A 358 -7.38 -12.95 -28.45
CA LYS A 358 -7.26 -13.66 -29.74
C LYS A 358 -6.24 -13.06 -30.72
N VAL A 359 -5.81 -11.81 -30.50
CA VAL A 359 -4.90 -11.05 -31.39
C VAL A 359 -3.72 -10.41 -30.64
N ALA A 360 -3.62 -10.67 -29.34
CA ALA A 360 -2.46 -10.38 -28.51
C ALA A 360 -1.39 -11.45 -28.76
N LYS A 361 -0.11 -11.05 -28.76
CA LYS A 361 1.00 -12.01 -28.79
C LYS A 361 1.35 -12.36 -27.34
N ILE A 362 0.49 -13.18 -26.72
CA ILE A 362 0.65 -13.58 -25.32
C ILE A 362 2.00 -14.28 -25.14
N GLY A 363 2.86 -13.66 -24.33
CA GLY A 363 4.23 -14.11 -24.07
C GLY A 363 4.34 -15.14 -22.95
N PRO A 364 5.57 -15.50 -22.56
CA PRO A 364 5.82 -16.37 -21.41
C PRO A 364 5.31 -15.72 -20.12
N ALA A 365 5.19 -16.54 -19.06
CA ALA A 365 5.04 -16.03 -17.71
C ALA A 365 6.26 -15.20 -17.30
N VAL A 366 6.03 -14.14 -16.53
CA VAL A 366 7.03 -13.21 -15.99
C VAL A 366 7.12 -13.47 -14.49
N PRO A 367 8.15 -14.17 -13.98
CA PRO A 367 8.29 -14.40 -12.54
C PRO A 367 8.37 -13.05 -11.80
N PHE A 368 7.57 -12.89 -10.74
CA PHE A 368 7.66 -11.70 -9.90
C PHE A 368 9.05 -11.57 -9.28
N LYS A 369 9.54 -10.33 -9.25
CA LYS A 369 10.73 -9.89 -8.52
C LYS A 369 10.47 -8.47 -8.02
N PRO A 370 10.90 -8.12 -6.80
CA PRO A 370 10.97 -6.73 -6.38
C PRO A 370 11.79 -5.88 -7.36
N ALA A 371 11.47 -4.59 -7.44
CA ALA A 371 12.36 -3.63 -8.06
C ALA A 371 13.66 -3.61 -7.24
N GLY A 372 14.79 -3.91 -7.88
CA GLY A 372 16.06 -4.06 -7.17
C GLY A 372 16.56 -2.71 -6.65
N ASN A 373 16.92 -2.65 -5.37
CA ASN A 373 17.42 -1.45 -4.71
C ASN A 373 18.61 -0.87 -5.47
N THR A 374 18.38 0.19 -6.25
CA THR A 374 19.43 1.02 -6.84
C THR A 374 19.96 1.93 -5.75
N THR A 375 20.84 1.39 -4.91
CA THR A 375 21.63 2.19 -3.96
C THR A 375 22.33 3.32 -4.73
N PRO A 376 22.23 4.58 -4.30
CA PRO A 376 23.10 5.63 -4.79
C PRO A 376 24.58 5.24 -4.66
N HIS A 377 25.41 5.71 -5.60
CA HIS A 377 26.84 5.34 -5.74
C HIS A 377 27.74 6.56 -5.62
#